data_AF-A0AAV0WUY4-F1
#
_entry.id   AF-A0AAV0WUY4-F1
#
_cell.length_a   1.000
_cell.length_b   1.000
_cell.length_c   1.000
_cell.angle_alpha   90.00
_cell.angle_beta   90.00
_cell.angle_gamma   90.00
#
_symmetry.space_group_name_H-M   'P 1'
#
loop_
_entity.id
_entity.type
_entity.pdbx_description
1 polymer ?
#
loop_
_entity_poly.entity_id
_entity_poly.type
_entity_poly.pdbx_seq_one_letter_code
_entity_poly.pdbx_strand_id
1 'polypeptide(L)'
;MLLSTGIVGNEQINCYEALEVGQQTMKNVIADNFNDIMIQRSNRVVPLDFTKKLTVCIRDDIFSIDPLLLFQRIMIRVETDEKLKECLEYELSPIPLSYYSTNQVK
;
A
#
# COMPACT_ATOMS: atom_id res chain seq x y z
N MET A 1 11.83 -1.55 -12.23
CA MET A 1 10.70 -2.34 -11.70
C MET A 1 11.01 -2.59 -10.22
N LEU A 2 10.05 -2.34 -9.34
CA LEU A 2 10.16 -2.61 -7.90
C LEU A 2 9.19 -3.74 -7.57
N LEU A 3 9.50 -4.55 -6.55
CA LEU A 3 8.52 -5.49 -6.01
C LEU A 3 7.33 -4.72 -5.45
N SER A 4 6.13 -5.19 -5.73
CA SER A 4 4.89 -4.66 -5.17
C SER A 4 4.98 -4.78 -3.66
N THR A 5 4.72 -3.67 -2.99
CA THR A 5 4.79 -3.61 -1.53
C THR A 5 3.60 -4.28 -0.86
N GLY A 6 2.56 -4.65 -1.61
CA GLY A 6 1.40 -5.39 -1.11
C GLY A 6 0.77 -4.77 0.14
N ILE A 7 0.85 -3.44 0.30
CA ILE A 7 0.50 -2.77 1.57
C ILE A 7 -0.98 -3.01 1.85
N VAL A 8 -1.24 -3.70 2.97
CA VAL A 8 -2.58 -3.89 3.52
C VAL A 8 -2.75 -2.92 4.68
N GLY A 9 -3.89 -2.23 4.72
CA GLY A 9 -4.22 -1.36 5.86
C GLY A 9 -4.40 -2.17 7.13
N ASN A 10 -3.85 -1.69 8.24
CA ASN A 10 -4.14 -2.22 9.57
C ASN A 10 -5.35 -1.48 10.18
N GLU A 11 -5.72 -1.83 11.41
CA GLU A 11 -6.84 -1.22 12.15
C GLU A 11 -6.70 0.30 12.36
N GLN A 12 -5.50 0.87 12.16
CA GLN A 12 -5.26 2.31 12.30
C GLN A 12 -5.52 3.07 10.99
N ILE A 13 -5.69 2.37 9.86
CA ILE A 13 -5.94 2.98 8.56
C ILE A 13 -7.45 3.20 8.39
N ASN A 14 -7.84 4.42 8.02
CA ASN A 14 -9.24 4.78 7.73
C ASN A 14 -9.38 5.52 6.39
N CYS A 15 -8.42 5.39 5.47
CA CYS A 15 -8.46 6.09 4.19
C CYS A 15 -9.65 5.73 3.30
N TYR A 16 -10.25 4.56 3.51
CA TYR A 16 -11.48 4.15 2.82
C TYR A 16 -12.72 4.94 3.29
N GLU A 17 -12.65 5.59 4.46
CA GLU A 17 -13.70 6.44 5.04
C GLU A 17 -13.41 7.93 4.82
N ALA A 18 -12.44 8.28 3.95
CA ALA A 18 -11.94 9.64 3.81
C ALA A 18 -13.04 10.69 3.59
N LEU A 19 -14.07 10.34 2.82
CA LEU A 19 -15.21 11.20 2.57
C LEU A 19 -16.03 11.45 3.84
N GLU A 20 -16.35 10.40 4.59
CA GLU A 20 -17.15 10.48 5.80
C GLU A 20 -16.41 11.24 6.90
N VAL A 21 -15.13 10.91 7.13
CA VAL A 21 -14.26 11.63 8.07
C VAL A 21 -14.15 13.11 7.69
N GLY A 22 -14.01 13.42 6.40
CA GLY A 22 -13.97 14.78 5.89
C GLY A 22 -15.28 15.53 6.14
N GLN A 23 -16.42 14.92 5.82
CA GLN A 23 -17.74 15.51 6.08
C GLN A 23 -17.99 15.77 7.55
N GLN A 24 -17.64 14.81 8.42
CA GLN A 24 -17.81 14.96 9.86
C GLN A 24 -16.89 16.05 10.43
N THR A 25 -15.65 16.12 9.95
CA THR A 25 -14.71 17.19 10.31
C THR A 25 -15.25 18.54 9.88
N MET A 26 -15.78 18.65 8.65
CA MET A 26 -16.36 19.88 8.14
C MET A 26 -17.54 20.37 8.99
N LYS A 27 -18.45 19.48 9.40
CA LYS A 27 -19.57 19.86 10.28
C LYS A 27 -19.12 20.55 11.57
N ASN A 28 -17.99 20.13 12.13
CA ASN A 28 -17.47 20.66 13.39
C ASN A 28 -16.83 22.05 13.26
N VAL A 29 -16.52 22.49 12.03
CA VAL A 29 -15.93 23.82 11.76
C VAL A 29 -16.91 24.76 11.06
N ILE A 30 -18.13 24.30 10.76
CA ILE A 30 -19.19 25.18 10.26
C ILE A 30 -19.52 26.19 11.37
N ALA A 31 -19.35 27.48 11.06
CA ALA A 31 -19.50 28.65 11.92
C ALA A 31 -18.25 29.15 12.66
N ASP A 32 -17.12 28.45 12.57
CA ASP A 32 -15.84 28.96 13.05
C ASP A 32 -15.20 29.91 12.03
N ASN A 33 -14.45 30.91 12.51
CA ASN A 33 -13.60 31.70 11.61
C ASN A 33 -12.43 30.85 11.15
N PHE A 34 -11.95 31.10 9.93
CA PHE A 34 -10.82 30.36 9.36
C PHE A 34 -9.57 30.34 10.26
N ASN A 35 -9.30 31.44 10.98
CA ASN A 35 -8.16 31.53 11.90
C ASN A 35 -8.30 30.68 13.17
N ASP A 36 -9.54 30.32 13.54
CA ASP A 36 -9.84 29.58 14.77
C ASP A 36 -9.96 28.06 14.50
N ILE A 37 -9.96 27.65 13.23
CA ILE A 37 -10.05 26.25 12.84
C ILE A 37 -8.79 25.49 13.28
N MET A 38 -8.98 24.56 14.23
CA MET A 38 -7.94 23.63 14.66
C MET A 38 -8.43 22.19 14.54
N ILE A 39 -7.90 21.45 13.57
CA ILE A 39 -8.26 20.05 13.34
C ILE A 39 -7.40 19.15 14.21
N GLN A 40 -8.03 18.36 15.08
CA GLN A 40 -7.33 17.36 15.90
C GLN A 40 -6.75 16.25 15.02
N ARG A 41 -5.55 15.77 15.37
CA ARG A 41 -4.89 14.66 14.64
C ARG A 41 -5.66 13.34 14.74
N SER A 42 -6.53 13.18 15.73
CA SER A 42 -7.46 12.05 15.87
C SER A 42 -8.55 12.06 14.81
N ASN A 43 -8.95 13.25 14.32
CA ASN A 43 -10.04 13.42 13.36
C ASN A 43 -9.53 13.51 11.91
N ARG A 44 -8.30 13.06 11.64
CA ARG A 44 -7.73 13.07 10.30
C ARG A 44 -7.82 11.70 9.65
N VAL A 45 -7.79 11.71 8.34
CA VAL A 45 -7.61 10.50 7.55
C VAL A 45 -6.16 10.02 7.68
N VAL A 46 -5.99 8.74 8.03
CA VAL A 46 -4.74 8.02 8.10
C VAL A 46 -4.56 7.26 6.78
N PRO A 47 -3.58 7.65 5.94
CA PRO A 47 -3.34 6.99 4.65
C PRO A 47 -2.65 5.64 4.84
N LEU A 48 -2.76 4.74 3.85
CA LEU A 48 -2.03 3.46 3.79
C LEU A 48 -0.51 3.63 3.92
N ASP A 49 0.01 4.78 3.50
CA ASP A 49 1.42 5.16 3.63
C ASP A 49 1.87 5.28 5.11
N PHE A 50 0.93 5.33 6.06
CA PHE A 50 1.23 5.24 7.49
C PHE A 50 1.67 3.82 7.90
N THR A 51 1.26 2.78 7.15
CA THR A 51 1.68 1.38 7.36
C THR A 51 3.12 1.11 6.89
N LYS A 52 3.90 2.17 6.58
CA LYS A 52 5.25 2.23 5.96
C LYS A 52 6.31 1.22 6.37
N LYS A 53 6.11 0.45 7.43
CA LYS A 53 7.02 -0.63 7.80
C LYS A 53 6.73 -1.86 6.93
N LEU A 54 7.34 -1.88 5.75
CA LEU A 54 7.46 -3.13 4.99
C LEU A 54 8.27 -4.10 5.84
N THR A 55 7.58 -5.05 6.44
CA THR A 55 8.16 -5.98 7.40
C THR A 55 7.68 -7.39 7.10
N VAL A 56 8.53 -8.36 7.38
CA VAL A 56 8.16 -9.78 7.36
C VAL A 56 8.34 -10.35 8.75
N CYS A 57 7.40 -11.19 9.18
CA CYS A 57 7.50 -11.97 10.40
C CYS A 57 8.04 -13.36 10.05
N ILE A 58 9.18 -13.74 10.63
CA ILE A 58 9.77 -15.07 10.46
C ILE A 58 10.04 -15.62 11.86
N ARG A 59 9.33 -16.67 12.26
CA ARG A 59 9.46 -17.29 13.59
C ARG A 59 9.33 -16.26 14.73
N ASP A 60 8.30 -15.42 14.63
CA ASP A 60 7.97 -14.34 15.58
C ASP A 60 8.94 -13.14 15.60
N ASP A 61 10.02 -13.18 14.82
CA ASP A 61 10.91 -12.04 14.62
C ASP A 61 10.47 -11.18 13.44
N ILE A 62 10.42 -9.86 13.66
CA ILE A 62 10.01 -8.87 12.65
C ILE A 62 11.26 -8.28 11.97
N PHE A 63 11.38 -8.48 10.67
CA PHE A 63 12.47 -7.95 9.85
C PHE A 63 11.97 -6.83 8.95
N SER A 64 12.68 -5.70 8.93
CA SER A 64 12.43 -4.65 7.94
C SER A 64 13.01 -5.06 6.59
N ILE A 65 12.22 -4.84 5.54
CA ILE A 65 12.62 -5.14 4.17
C ILE A 65 12.74 -3.84 3.37
N ASP A 66 13.81 -3.72 2.62
CA ASP A 66 13.91 -2.80 1.50
C ASP A 66 13.54 -3.56 0.21
N PRO A 67 12.38 -3.26 -0.42
CA PRO A 67 11.93 -3.95 -1.64
C PRO A 67 12.93 -3.87 -2.79
N LEU A 68 13.65 -2.76 -2.93
CA LEU A 68 14.63 -2.58 -3.99
C LEU A 68 15.83 -3.48 -3.76
N LEU A 69 16.34 -3.50 -2.53
CA LEU A 69 17.47 -4.36 -2.18
C LEU A 69 17.12 -5.85 -2.30
N LEU A 70 15.89 -6.23 -1.90
CA LEU A 70 15.40 -7.59 -2.06
C LEU A 70 15.34 -7.98 -3.55
N PHE A 71 14.74 -7.12 -4.39
CA PHE A 71 14.69 -7.33 -5.84
C PHE A 71 16.09 -7.53 -6.44
N GLN A 72 17.03 -6.63 -6.12
CA GLN A 72 18.42 -6.73 -6.59
C GLN A 72 19.07 -8.06 -6.19
N ARG A 73 18.85 -8.51 -4.95
CA ARG A 73 19.37 -9.80 -4.47
C ARG A 73 18.77 -10.99 -5.22
N ILE A 74 17.47 -10.96 -5.52
CA ILE A 74 16.82 -11.98 -6.34
C ILE A 74 17.46 -12.02 -7.73
N MET A 75 17.58 -10.86 -8.40
CA MET A 75 18.17 -10.78 -9.74
C MET A 75 19.61 -11.29 -9.81
N ILE A 76 20.43 -11.07 -8.76
CA ILE A 76 21.82 -11.53 -8.72
C ILE A 76 21.92 -13.03 -8.43
N ARG A 77 20.99 -13.58 -7.63
CA ARG A 77 21.09 -14.94 -7.10
C ARG A 77 20.38 -15.98 -7.96
N VAL A 78 19.35 -15.59 -8.69
CA VAL A 78 18.53 -16.50 -9.48
C VAL A 78 19.16 -16.69 -10.87
N GLU A 79 19.47 -17.94 -11.20
CA GLU A 79 20.20 -18.30 -12.42
C GLU A 79 19.28 -18.77 -13.56
N THR A 80 18.02 -19.10 -13.28
CA THR A 80 17.08 -19.63 -14.27
C THR A 80 15.74 -18.92 -14.23
N ASP A 81 15.07 -18.84 -15.38
CA ASP A 81 13.78 -18.18 -15.53
C ASP A 81 12.68 -18.88 -14.72
N GLU A 82 12.75 -20.20 -14.58
CA GLU A 82 11.79 -20.97 -13.78
C GLU A 82 11.85 -20.57 -12.31
N LYS A 83 13.06 -20.48 -11.74
CA LYS A 83 13.26 -20.03 -10.36
C LYS A 83 12.87 -18.57 -10.18
N LEU A 84 13.09 -17.75 -11.20
CA LEU A 84 12.67 -16.35 -11.17
C LEU A 84 11.15 -16.24 -11.11
N LYS A 85 10.47 -17.07 -11.90
CA LYS A 85 9.00 -17.14 -11.89
C LYS A 85 8.45 -17.60 -10.55
N GLU A 86 9.08 -18.60 -9.90
CA GLU A 86 8.75 -19.01 -8.54
C GLU A 86 8.93 -17.86 -7.54
N CYS A 87 10.03 -17.10 -7.62
CA CYS A 87 10.27 -15.95 -6.73
C CYS A 87 9.23 -14.83 -6.89
N LEU A 88 8.59 -14.73 -8.06
CA LEU A 88 7.66 -13.66 -8.41
C LEU A 88 6.21 -14.17 -8.57
N GLU A 89 5.88 -15.36 -8.07
CA GLU A 89 4.58 -15.99 -8.31
C GLU A 89 3.39 -15.19 -7.75
N TYR A 90 3.62 -14.41 -6.68
CA TYR A 90 2.63 -13.53 -6.05
C TYR A 90 2.71 -12.08 -6.53
N GLU A 91 3.69 -11.76 -7.39
CA GLU A 91 3.89 -10.41 -7.90
C GLU A 91 2.85 -10.12 -8.98
N LEU A 92 2.05 -9.07 -8.79
CA LEU A 92 1.08 -8.65 -9.80
C LEU A 92 1.77 -7.96 -10.97
N SER A 93 1.28 -8.20 -12.19
CA SER A 93 1.77 -7.46 -13.35
C SER A 93 1.57 -5.95 -13.15
N PRO A 94 2.57 -5.11 -13.46
CA PRO A 94 2.40 -3.66 -13.45
C PRO A 94 1.43 -3.18 -14.53
N ILE A 95 1.07 -4.06 -15.48
CA ILE A 95 0.06 -3.78 -16.50
C ILE A 95 -1.32 -4.12 -15.91
N PRO A 96 -2.32 -3.23 -16.04
CA PRO A 96 -3.67 -3.49 -15.57
C PRO A 96 -4.18 -4.86 -16.06
N LEU A 97 -4.72 -5.66 -15.14
CA LEU A 97 -5.29 -6.98 -15.45
C LEU A 97 -6.32 -6.93 -16.58
N SER A 98 -7.00 -5.79 -16.77
CA SER A 98 -7.95 -5.53 -17.85
C SER A 98 -7.33 -5.67 -19.25
N TYR A 99 -6.02 -5.46 -19.42
CA TYR A 99 -5.34 -5.71 -20.70
C TYR A 99 -5.16 -7.20 -21.01
N TYR A 100 -5.23 -8.06 -19.99
CA TYR A 100 -5.15 -9.52 -20.15
C TYR A 100 -6.53 -10.18 -20.25
N SER A 101 -7.61 -9.43 -20.04
CA SER A 101 -8.96 -9.90 -20.31
C SER A 101 -9.12 -10.16 -21.81
N THR A 102 -9.18 -11.43 -22.18
CA THR A 102 -9.56 -11.92 -23.51
C THR A 102 -10.98 -11.49 -23.87
N ASN A 103 -11.13 -10.25 -24.30
CA ASN A 103 -12.14 -9.86 -25.29
C ASN A 103 -11.48 -9.73 -26.67
N GLN A 104 -10.56 -10.66 -26.99
CA GLN A 104 -10.33 -11.00 -28.39
C GLN A 104 -11.53 -11.81 -28.85
N VAL A 105 -12.57 -11.08 -29.25
CA VAL A 105 -13.71 -11.61 -29.99
C VAL A 105 -13.15 -12.24 -31.27
N LYS A 106 -13.42 -13.54 -31.40
CA LYS A 106 -13.20 -14.32 -32.61
C LYS A 106 -14.23 -13.94 -33.67
#